data_AF-A0A3B8LYC8-F1
#
_entry.id   AF-A0A3B8LYC8-F1
#
_cell.length_a   1.000
_cell.length_b   1.000
_cell.length_c   1.000
_cell.angle_alpha   90.00
_cell.angle_beta   90.00
_cell.angle_gamma   90.00
#
_symmetry.space_group_name_H-M   'P 1'
#
loop_
_entity.id
_entity.type
_entity.pdbx_description
1 polymer ?
#
loop_
_entity_poly.entity_id
_entity_poly.type
_entity_poly.pdbx_seq_one_letter_code
_entity_poly.pdbx_strand_id
1 'polypeptide(L)' 'TMQYIGCDVSTYCIGQASSMGAILLAAGTAGKRNALPNSRIMIHQPLAGMEGTATDL' A
#
# COMPACT_ATOMS: atom_id res chain seq x y z
N THR A 1 -6.19 10.45 8.00
CA THR A 1 -5.42 9.40 7.27
C THR A 1 -3.93 9.69 7.39
N MET A 2 -3.04 8.71 7.14
CA MET A 2 -1.58 8.81 7.43
C MET A 2 -0.91 10.12 6.98
N GLN A 3 -1.31 10.69 5.84
CA GLN A 3 -0.75 11.94 5.30
C GLN A 3 -1.35 13.23 5.89
N TYR A 4 -2.49 13.13 6.58
CA TYR A 4 -3.23 14.28 7.09
C TYR A 4 -2.93 14.59 8.56
N ILE A 5 -2.48 13.59 9.32
CA ILE A 5 -2.20 13.75 10.74
C ILE A 5 -0.83 14.41 10.94
N GLY A 6 -0.68 15.21 12.00
CA GLY A 6 0.56 15.95 12.27
C GLY A 6 1.68 15.12 12.91
N CYS A 7 1.45 13.85 13.23
CA CYS A 7 2.45 12.95 13.80
C CYS A 7 3.11 12.07 12.74
N ASP A 8 4.35 11.68 13.00
CA ASP A 8 5.05 10.71 12.17
C ASP A 8 4.40 9.33 12.24
N VAL A 9 4.38 8.64 11.10
CA VAL A 9 3.83 7.28 10.99
C VAL A 9 4.95 6.30 10.67
N SER A 10 5.26 5.44 11.63
CA SER A 10 6.16 4.30 11.41
C SER A 10 5.38 3.12 10.85
N THR A 11 5.85 2.53 9.76
CA THR A 11 5.23 1.36 9.14
C THR A 11 6.14 0.14 9.27
N TYR A 12 5.54 -1.02 9.57
CA TYR A 12 6.25 -2.28 9.75
C TYR A 12 5.59 -3.37 8.91
N CYS A 13 6.33 -3.94 7.97
CA CYS A 13 5.90 -5.13 7.24
C CYS A 13 6.32 -6.39 8.00
N ILE A 14 5.32 -7.15 8.46
CA ILE A 14 5.49 -8.44 9.12
C ILE A 14 4.77 -9.50 8.27
N GLY A 15 5.54 -10.41 7.67
CA GLY A 15 5.00 -11.44 6.78
C GLY A 15 4.80 -10.94 5.35
N GLN A 16 3.77 -10.13 5.08
CA GLN A 16 3.54 -9.60 3.74
C GLN A 16 2.87 -8.21 3.68
N ALA A 17 3.26 -7.41 2.68
CA ALA A 17 2.58 -6.18 2.27
C ALA A 17 2.36 -6.23 0.75
N SER A 18 1.17 -6.65 0.34
CA SER A 18 0.81 -6.93 -1.05
C SER A 18 -0.24 -5.93 -1.54
N SER A 19 -0.16 -5.52 -2.82
CA SER A 19 -1.12 -4.59 -3.44
C SER A 19 -1.20 -3.26 -2.67
N MET A 20 -2.39 -2.79 -2.31
CA MET A 20 -2.61 -1.61 -1.46
C MET A 20 -1.84 -1.66 -0.13
N GLY A 21 -1.53 -2.85 0.40
CA GLY A 21 -0.68 -2.99 1.59
C GLY A 21 0.75 -2.49 1.37
N ALA A 22 1.32 -2.70 0.19
CA ALA A 22 2.64 -2.16 -0.18
C ALA A 22 2.60 -0.62 -0.27
N ILE A 23 1.50 -0.06 -0.76
CA ILE A 23 1.28 1.39 -0.83
C ILE A 23 1.23 1.98 0.58
N LEU A 24 0.47 1.37 1.49
CA LEU A 24 0.42 1.82 2.89
C LEU A 24 1.77 1.68 3.60
N LEU A 25 2.50 0.58 3.37
CA LEU A 25 3.86 0.42 3.89
C LEU A 25 4.78 1.56 3.41
N ALA A 26 4.73 1.89 2.12
CA ALA A 26 5.55 2.93 1.52
C ALA A 26 5.14 4.34 1.96
N ALA A 27 3.88 4.54 2.36
CA ALA A 27 3.31 5.83 2.79
C ALA A 27 3.71 6.27 4.21
N GLY A 28 4.45 5.46 4.97
CA GLY A 28 5.02 5.88 6.25
C GLY A 28 6.05 7.00 6.11
N THR A 29 6.38 7.67 7.21
CA THR A 29 7.40 8.73 7.24
C THR A 29 8.73 8.23 6.70
N ALA A 30 9.43 9.05 5.90
CA ALA A 30 10.76 8.71 5.39
C ALA A 30 11.71 8.31 6.53
N GLY A 31 12.45 7.21 6.35
CA GLY A 31 13.32 6.65 7.38
C GLY A 31 12.61 5.85 8.50
N LYS A 32 11.26 5.82 8.53
CA LYS A 32 10.46 5.07 9.52
C LYS A 32 9.65 3.92 8.91
N ARG A 33 10.10 3.42 7.75
CA ARG A 33 9.46 2.33 7.00
C ARG A 33 10.34 1.08 7.10
N ASN A 34 9.85 0.06 7.76
CA ASN A 34 10.63 -1.12 8.14
C ASN A 34 9.97 -2.41 7.67
N ALA A 35 10.77 -3.45 7.45
CA ALA A 35 10.30 -4.79 7.16
C ALA A 35 11.18 -5.81 7.88
N LEU A 36 10.59 -6.90 8.37
CA LEU A 36 11.37 -8.03 8.88
C LEU A 36 12.12 -8.74 7.74
N PRO A 37 13.23 -9.44 8.02
CA PRO A 37 14.06 -10.08 6.98
C PRO A 37 13.33 -11.08 6.08
N ASN A 38 12.25 -11.70 6.58
CA ASN A 38 11.46 -12.69 5.84
C ASN A 38 10.14 -12.14 5.29
N SER A 39 9.92 -10.83 5.39
CA SER A 39 8.72 -10.20 4.84
C SER A 39 8.77 -10.11 3.32
N ARG A 40 7.60 -10.17 2.68
CA ARG A 40 7.45 -10.08 1.23
C ARG A 40 6.66 -8.83 0.86
N ILE A 41 7.19 -8.02 -0.04
CA ILE A 41 6.51 -6.82 -0.54
C ILE A 41 6.21 -7.05 -2.01
N MET A 42 4.94 -6.92 -2.39
CA MET A 42 4.49 -7.16 -3.76
C MET A 42 3.67 -5.98 -4.25
N ILE A 43 4.15 -5.36 -5.32
CA ILE A 43 3.43 -4.35 -6.06
C ILE A 43 2.91 -4.97 -7.35
N HIS A 44 1.66 -4.65 -7.70
CA HIS A 44 1.09 -4.97 -9.00
C HIS A 44 0.15 -3.84 -9.40
N GLN A 45 -0.11 -3.73 -10.71
CA GLN A 45 -1.08 -2.78 -11.23
C GLN A 45 -2.47 -3.02 -10.61
N PRO A 46 -3.28 -1.97 -10.40
CA PRO A 46 -4.64 -2.13 -9.92
C PRO A 46 -5.42 -3.12 -10.80
N LEU A 47 -6.25 -3.92 -10.17
CA LEU A 47 -7.22 -4.74 -10.89
C LEU A 47 -8.56 -3.99 -10.86
N ALA A 48 -9.07 -3.65 -12.02
CA ALA A 48 -10.39 -3.06 -12.20
C ALA A 48 -11.17 -3.90 -13.20
N GLY A 49 -12.48 -3.98 -13.00
CA GLY A 49 -13.42 -4.61 -13.93
C GLY A 49 -14.62 -3.69 -14.09
N MET A 50 -15.16 -3.60 -15.30
CA MET A 50 -16.33 -2.79 -15.64
C MET A 50 -17.31 -3.66 -16.43
N GLU A 51 -18.60 -3.44 -16.20
CA GLU A 51 -19.70 -4.13 -16.88
C GLU A 51 -20.82 -3.11 -17.15
N GLY A 52 -21.38 -3.12 -18.36
CA GLY A 52 -22.43 -2.18 -18.76
C GLY A 52 -22.55 -2.03 -20.28
N THR A 53 -23.27 -1.02 -20.72
CA THR A 53 -23.33 -0.65 -22.15
C THR A 53 -21.99 -0.12 -22.63
N ALA A 54 -21.81 0.04 -23.94
CA ALA A 54 -20.59 0.62 -24.50
C ALA A 54 -20.28 2.04 -23.99
N THR A 55 -21.27 2.78 -23.49
CA THR A 55 -21.08 4.10 -22.87
C THR A 55 -20.66 3.99 -21.40
N ASP A 56 -21.00 2.87 -20.75
CA ASP A 56 -20.66 2.61 -19.34
C ASP A 56 -19.25 2.00 -19.19
N LEU A 57 -18.73 1.37 -20.26
CA LEU A 57 -17.35 0.88 -20.39
C LEU A 57 -16.38 2.02 -20.74
#